data_AF-A0A7X3RGG3-F1
#
_entry.id   AF-A0A7X3RGG3-F1
#
_cell.length_a   1.000
_cell.length_b   1.000
_cell.length_c   1.000
_cell.angle_alpha   90.00
_cell.angle_beta   90.00
_cell.angle_gamma   90.00
#
_symmetry.space_group_name_H-M   'P 1'
#
loop_
_entity.id
_entity.type
_entity.pdbx_description
1 polymer ?
#
loop_
_entity_poly.entity_id
_entity_poly.type
_entity_poly.pdbx_seq_one_letter_code
_entity_poly.pdbx_strand_id
1 'polypeptide(L)'
;FYDQLQIFQVNPTIKALHQQFREIADTELQACCDKASLTDQQAAAVTSMTQAIIKKLLHDPMKNLRHAVNDGNADHAQYVQALQELFVLDVKDEGS
;
A
#
# COMPACT_ATOMS: atom_id res chain seq x y z
N PHE A 1 6.66 10.81 22.58
CA PHE A 1 8.00 10.86 21.95
C PHE A 1 8.40 9.51 21.35
N TYR A 2 8.36 8.39 22.09
CA TYR A 2 8.65 7.06 21.53
C TYR A 2 7.65 6.60 20.45
N ASP A 3 6.35 6.80 20.66
CA ASP A 3 5.31 6.40 19.70
C ASP A 3 5.46 7.10 18.33
N GLN A 4 5.93 8.36 18.33
CA GLN A 4 6.13 9.10 17.09
C GLN A 4 7.31 8.54 16.27
N LEU A 5 8.41 8.13 16.93
CA LEU A 5 9.57 7.51 16.27
C LEU A 5 9.23 6.14 15.67
N GLN A 6 8.37 5.36 16.34
CA GLN A 6 7.95 4.05 15.86
C GLN A 6 7.03 4.15 14.62
N ILE A 7 6.14 5.14 14.58
CA ILE A 7 5.31 5.42 13.39
C ILE A 7 6.16 5.82 12.18
N PHE A 8 7.28 6.54 12.38
CA PHE A 8 8.18 6.89 11.27
C PHE A 8 8.80 5.66 10.60
N GLN A 9 9.05 4.57 11.33
CA GLN A 9 9.64 3.35 10.77
C GLN A 9 8.69 2.58 9.85
N VAL A 10 7.37 2.73 10.01
CA VAL A 10 6.38 2.01 9.20
C VAL A 10 5.85 2.79 8.00
N ASN A 11 6.05 4.10 7.99
CA ASN A 11 5.65 4.97 6.88
C ASN A 11 6.28 4.57 5.52
N PRO A 12 7.57 4.19 5.44
CA PRO A 12 8.18 3.70 4.20
C PRO A 12 7.47 2.45 3.68
N THR A 13 7.17 1.48 4.54
CA THR A 13 6.45 0.25 4.20
C THR A 13 5.02 0.54 3.74
N ILE A 14 4.30 1.43 4.43
CA ILE A 14 2.96 1.86 4.00
C ILE A 14 3.00 2.50 2.61
N LYS A 15 4.00 3.36 2.36
CA LYS A 15 4.17 4.02 1.06
C LYS A 15 4.50 3.03 -0.04
N ALA A 16 5.42 2.10 0.20
CA ALA A 16 5.79 1.06 -0.76
C ALA A 16 4.59 0.15 -1.09
N LEU A 17 3.79 -0.23 -0.09
CA LEU A 17 2.57 -1.01 -0.30
C LEU A 17 1.57 -0.26 -1.19
N HIS A 18 1.32 1.02 -0.90
CA HIS A 18 0.48 1.85 -1.75
C HIS A 18 0.97 1.95 -3.19
N GLN A 19 2.28 2.09 -3.36
CA GLN A 19 2.90 2.20 -4.67
C GLN A 19 2.74 0.90 -5.47
N GLN A 20 3.04 -0.25 -4.88
CA GLN A 20 2.91 -1.54 -5.55
C GLN A 20 1.46 -1.80 -6.00
N PHE A 21 0.47 -1.61 -5.14
CA PHE A 21 -0.93 -1.83 -5.51
C PHE A 21 -1.38 -0.88 -6.62
N ARG A 22 -0.87 0.35 -6.63
CA ARG A 22 -1.12 1.30 -7.71
C ARG A 22 -0.49 0.84 -9.03
N GLU A 23 0.76 0.40 -9.02
CA GLU A 23 1.45 -0.09 -10.23
C GLU A 23 0.76 -1.31 -10.85
N ILE A 24 0.32 -2.25 -10.02
CA ILE A 24 -0.46 -3.41 -10.46
C ILE A 24 -1.77 -2.92 -11.10
N ALA A 25 -2.49 -2.03 -10.43
CA ALA A 25 -3.75 -1.51 -10.92
C ALA A 25 -3.61 -0.71 -12.22
N ASP A 26 -2.59 0.12 -12.33
CA ASP A 26 -2.33 0.93 -13.52
C ASP A 26 -2.00 0.02 -14.73
N THR A 27 -1.24 -1.06 -14.51
CA THR A 27 -0.92 -2.06 -15.53
C THR A 27 -2.18 -2.76 -16.04
N GLU A 28 -3.04 -3.22 -15.12
CA GLU A 28 -4.29 -3.90 -15.48
C GLU A 28 -5.33 -2.95 -16.09
N LEU A 29 -5.42 -1.71 -15.60
CA LEU A 29 -6.28 -0.67 -16.18
C LEU A 29 -5.86 -0.36 -17.61
N GLN A 30 -4.56 -0.18 -17.86
CA GLN A 30 -4.04 0.05 -19.21
C GLN A 30 -4.40 -1.11 -20.14
N ALA A 31 -4.13 -2.35 -19.71
CA ALA A 31 -4.48 -3.55 -20.48
C ALA A 31 -6.00 -3.68 -20.72
N CYS A 32 -6.83 -3.28 -19.76
CA CYS A 32 -8.28 -3.28 -19.88
C CYS A 32 -8.77 -2.24 -20.89
N CYS A 33 -8.30 -1.00 -20.77
CA CYS A 33 -8.63 0.09 -21.69
C CYS A 33 -8.25 -0.25 -23.13
N ASP A 34 -7.06 -0.81 -23.34
CA ASP A 34 -6.55 -1.17 -24.66
C ASP A 34 -7.33 -2.34 -25.29
N LYS A 35 -7.67 -3.37 -24.50
CA LYS A 35 -8.42 -4.54 -25.00
C LYS A 35 -9.89 -4.24 -25.28
N ALA A 36 -10.51 -3.39 -24.48
CA ALA A 36 -11.95 -3.12 -24.55
C ALA A 36 -12.30 -1.87 -25.36
N SER A 37 -11.30 -1.12 -25.87
CA SER A 37 -11.48 0.13 -26.62
C SER A 37 -12.43 1.09 -25.91
N LEU A 38 -12.24 1.26 -24.60
CA LEU A 38 -13.11 2.06 -23.75
C LEU A 38 -13.08 3.53 -24.16
N THR A 39 -14.22 4.21 -24.05
CA THR A 39 -14.26 5.68 -24.14
C THR A 39 -13.60 6.31 -22.91
N ASP A 40 -13.18 7.57 -23.01
CA ASP A 40 -12.57 8.30 -21.88
C ASP A 40 -13.45 8.27 -20.62
N GLN A 41 -14.77 8.38 -20.78
CA GLN A 41 -15.72 8.32 -19.66
C GLN A 41 -15.75 6.93 -19.01
N GLN A 42 -15.71 5.86 -19.81
CA GLN A 42 -15.69 4.49 -19.32
C GLN A 42 -14.35 4.18 -18.63
N ALA A 43 -13.23 4.58 -19.23
CA ALA A 43 -11.90 4.45 -18.65
C ALA A 43 -11.82 5.18 -17.30
N ALA A 44 -12.36 6.39 -17.19
CA ALA A 44 -12.43 7.14 -15.94
C ALA A 44 -13.28 6.43 -14.87
N ALA A 45 -14.43 5.86 -15.26
CA ALA A 45 -15.30 5.13 -14.34
C ALA A 45 -14.61 3.86 -13.79
N VAL A 46 -13.97 3.08 -14.65
CA VAL A 46 -13.24 1.87 -14.24
C VAL A 46 -12.04 2.25 -13.37
N THR A 47 -11.30 3.29 -13.73
CA THR A 47 -10.17 3.81 -12.94
C THR A 47 -10.63 4.22 -11.53
N SER A 48 -11.71 4.99 -11.42
CA SER A 48 -12.27 5.41 -10.14
C SER A 48 -12.71 4.22 -9.28
N MET A 49 -13.38 3.24 -9.89
CA MET A 49 -13.78 2.01 -9.21
C MET A 49 -12.57 1.23 -8.67
N THR A 50 -11.55 1.04 -9.51
CA THR A 50 -10.32 0.33 -9.12
C THR A 50 -9.58 1.06 -7.98
N GLN A 51 -9.47 2.38 -8.05
CA GLN A 51 -8.90 3.18 -6.96
C GLN A 51 -9.69 3.06 -5.66
N ALA A 52 -11.03 3.01 -5.74
CA ALA A 52 -11.88 2.80 -4.57
C ALA A 52 -11.69 1.41 -3.94
N ILE A 53 -11.48 0.37 -4.75
CA ILE A 53 -11.17 -1.00 -4.29
C ILE A 53 -9.83 -1.00 -3.55
N ILE A 54 -8.77 -0.46 -4.17
CA ILE A 54 -7.43 -0.38 -3.55
C ILE A 54 -7.50 0.37 -2.22
N LYS A 55 -8.19 1.53 -2.20
CA LYS A 55 -8.35 2.33 -0.98
C LYS A 55 -9.02 1.55 0.14
N LYS A 56 -10.07 0.77 -0.15
CA LYS A 56 -10.75 -0.09 0.84
C LYS A 56 -9.85 -1.22 1.31
N LEU A 57 -9.17 -1.90 0.38
CA LEU A 57 -8.27 -3.01 0.69
C LEU A 57 -7.11 -2.57 1.59
N LEU A 58 -6.54 -1.39 1.35
CA LEU A 58 -5.42 -0.88 2.14
C LEU A 58 -5.84 -0.18 3.44
N HIS A 59 -7.12 0.16 3.63
CA HIS A 59 -7.57 0.88 4.82
C HIS A 59 -7.29 0.11 6.13
N ASP A 60 -7.76 -1.13 6.22
CA ASP A 60 -7.63 -1.94 7.42
C ASP A 60 -6.19 -2.43 7.67
N PRO A 61 -5.44 -2.93 6.67
CA PRO A 61 -4.04 -3.30 6.85
C PRO A 61 -3.17 -2.14 7.35
N MET A 62 -3.36 -0.94 6.82
CA MET A 62 -2.63 0.25 7.30
C MET A 62 -3.01 0.63 8.73
N LYS A 63 -4.30 0.56 9.06
CA LYS A 63 -4.78 0.86 10.42
C LYS A 63 -4.21 -0.14 11.42
N ASN A 64 -4.25 -1.43 11.08
CA ASN A 64 -3.71 -2.51 11.91
C ASN A 64 -2.19 -2.39 12.08
N LEU A 65 -1.46 -2.04 11.01
CA LEU A 65 -0.01 -1.81 11.09
C LEU A 65 0.30 -0.65 12.05
N ARG A 66 -0.40 0.49 11.92
CA ARG A 66 -0.22 1.63 12.84
C ARG A 66 -0.58 1.30 14.29
N HIS A 67 -1.62 0.49 14.51
CA HIS A 67 -2.00 0.07 15.86
C HIS A 67 -0.99 -0.89 16.47
N ALA A 68 -0.53 -1.90 15.71
CA ALA A 68 0.49 -2.84 16.15
C ALA A 68 1.79 -2.13 16.55
N VAL A 69 2.07 -0.99 15.91
CA VAL A 69 3.24 -0.14 16.17
C VAL A 69 3.09 0.73 17.43
N ASN A 70 1.88 0.96 17.92
CA ASN A 70 1.63 1.78 19.10
C ASN A 70 1.39 0.94 20.36
N ASP A 71 1.16 -0.37 20.24
CA ASP A 71 0.74 -1.22 21.36
C ASP A 71 1.92 -1.69 22.23
N GLY A 72 3.17 -1.35 21.90
CA GLY A 72 4.38 -1.51 22.73
C GLY A 72 4.79 -2.95 23.10
N ASN A 73 3.91 -3.93 22.90
CA ASN A 73 4.05 -5.35 23.28
C ASN A 73 4.27 -6.30 22.09
N ALA A 74 4.07 -5.84 20.86
CA ALA A 74 4.30 -6.65 19.66
C ALA A 74 5.77 -6.55 19.21
N ASP A 75 6.29 -7.55 18.49
CA ASP A 75 7.60 -7.42 17.83
C ASP A 75 7.39 -6.62 16.52
N HIS A 76 7.46 -5.29 16.60
CA HIS A 76 7.03 -4.37 15.54
C HIS A 76 7.84 -4.58 14.25
N ALA A 77 9.14 -4.84 14.42
CA ALA A 77 10.06 -5.12 13.34
C ALA A 77 9.63 -6.39 12.57
N GLN A 78 9.18 -7.43 13.27
CA GLN A 78 8.74 -8.69 12.65
C GLN A 78 7.48 -8.49 11.79
N TYR A 79 6.52 -7.67 12.25
CA TYR A 79 5.31 -7.35 11.46
C TYR A 79 5.64 -6.54 10.21
N VAL A 80 6.54 -5.56 10.32
CA VAL A 80 6.98 -4.74 9.19
C VAL A 80 7.73 -5.60 8.17
N GLN A 81 8.65 -6.45 8.64
CA GLN A 81 9.40 -7.37 7.79
C GLN A 81 8.47 -8.36 7.08
N ALA A 82 7.51 -8.97 7.80
CA ALA A 82 6.56 -9.89 7.19
C ALA A 82 5.74 -9.22 6.08
N LEU A 83 5.33 -7.96 6.25
CA LEU A 83 4.64 -7.22 5.18
C LEU A 83 5.56 -6.90 3.99
N GLN A 84 6.80 -6.53 4.25
CA GLN A 84 7.77 -6.29 3.17
C GLN A 84 8.04 -7.56 2.36
N GLU A 85 8.13 -8.72 3.00
CA GLU A 85 8.33 -10.01 2.33
C GLU A 85 7.08 -10.48 1.59
N LEU A 86 5.91 -10.49 2.25
CA LEU A 86 4.65 -10.95 1.66
C LEU A 86 4.24 -10.14 0.43
N PHE A 87 4.54 -8.84 0.45
CA PHE A 87 4.23 -7.93 -0.63
C PHE A 87 5.46 -7.52 -1.42
N VAL A 88 6.63 -8.17 -1.27
CA VAL A 88 7.83 -7.88 -2.08
C VAL A 88 8.10 -6.36 -2.21
N LEU A 89 8.05 -5.64 -1.08
CA LEU A 89 8.13 -4.19 -1.05
C LEU A 89 9.59 -3.74 -1.10
N ASP A 90 9.95 -2.92 -2.10
CA ASP A 90 11.25 -2.26 -2.15
C ASP A 90 11.26 -1.05 -1.22
N VAL A 91 11.53 -1.31 0.07
CA VAL A 91 11.72 -0.27 1.07
C VAL A 91 13.23 -0.05 1.20
N LYS A 92 13.75 1.01 0.58
CA LYS A 92 15.12 1.43 0.82
C LYS A 92 15.24 1.86 2.28
N ASP A 93 16.08 1.16 3.05
CA ASP A 93 16.49 1.60 4.38
C ASP A 93 17.21 2.94 4.23
N GLU A 94 16.50 4.04 4.48
CA GLU A 94 17.12 5.36 4.67
C GLU A 94 17.77 5.37 6.07
N GLY A 95 18.89 4.66 6.17
CA GLY A 95 19.70 4.53 7.38
C GLY A 95 21.17 4.29 7.02
N SER A 96 21.84 5.33 6.55
CA SER A 96 23.31 5.49 6.60
C SER A 96 23.65 6.81 7.26
#